data_AF-A0AA42BH02-F1
#
_entry.id   AF-A0AA42BH02-F1
#
_cell.length_a   1.000
_cell.length_b   1.000
_cell.length_c   1.000
_cell.angle_alpha   90.00
_cell.angle_beta   90.00
_cell.angle_gamma   90.00
#
_symmetry.space_group_name_H-M   'P 1'
#
loop_
_entity.id
_entity.type
_entity.pdbx_description
1 polymer ?
#
loop_
_entity_poly.entity_id
_entity_poly.type
_entity_poly.pdbx_seq_one_letter_code
_entity_poly.pdbx_strand_id
1 'polypeptide(L)' 'MYDIDSMLVILFISFALMCVGFSFRDRQWGVGALAIGILSVLSTLFYKLYITFN' A
#
# COMPACT_ATOMS: atom_id res chain seq x y z
N MET A 1 6.29 1.37 -22.08
CA MET A 1 7.20 1.65 -20.94
C MET A 1 6.51 2.55 -19.90
N TYR A 2 5.31 2.23 -19.43
CA TYR A 2 4.54 3.06 -18.47
C TYR A 2 3.91 2.27 -17.31
N ASP A 3 4.00 0.94 -17.34
CA ASP A 3 3.28 0.07 -16.40
C ASP A 3 3.99 -0.06 -15.04
N ILE A 4 5.33 -0.20 -15.09
CA ILE A 4 6.16 -0.40 -13.89
C ILE A 4 6.26 0.87 -13.05
N ASP A 5 6.39 2.04 -13.69
CA ASP A 5 6.52 3.33 -12.99
C ASP A 5 5.24 3.64 -12.20
N SER A 6 4.07 3.41 -12.80
CA SER A 6 2.77 3.67 -12.19
C SER A 6 2.49 2.75 -10.99
N MET A 7 2.75 1.44 -11.11
CA MET A 7 2.62 0.50 -9.99
C MET A 7 3.58 0.80 -8.84
N LEU A 8 4.80 1.22 -9.16
CA LEU A 8 5.81 1.55 -8.17
C LEU A 8 5.45 2.82 -7.38
N VAL A 9 4.88 3.82 -8.04
CA VAL A 9 4.37 5.05 -7.40
C VAL A 9 3.22 4.74 -6.44
N ILE A 10 2.28 3.88 -6.83
CA ILE A 10 1.17 3.45 -5.97
C ILE A 10 1.71 2.70 -4.74
N LEU A 11 2.68 1.80 -4.93
CA LEU A 11 3.33 1.09 -3.84
C LEU A 11 4.02 2.06 -2.85
N PHE A 12 4.74 3.05 -3.37
CA PHE A 12 5.45 4.04 -2.55
C PHE A 12 4.49 4.91 -1.73
N ILE A 13 3.38 5.33 -2.34
CA ILE A 13 2.31 6.09 -1.68
C ILE A 13 1.67 5.27 -0.56
N SER A 14 1.34 4.01 -0.82
CA SER A 14 0.76 3.11 0.19
C SER A 14 1.73 2.83 1.33
N PHE A 15 3.02 2.71 1.05
CA PHE A 15 4.06 2.52 2.06
C PHE A 15 4.25 3.79 2.92
N ALA A 16 4.25 4.97 2.30
CA ALA A 16 4.29 6.24 3.02
C ALA A 16 3.04 6.42 3.92
N LEU A 17 1.86 6.06 3.42
CA LEU A 17 0.61 6.11 4.18
C LEU A 17 0.62 5.16 5.39
N MET A 18 1.21 3.97 5.22
CA MET A 18 1.43 3.00 6.30
C MET A 18 2.40 3.54 7.36
N CYS A 19 3.45 4.25 6.94
CA CYS A 19 4.41 4.90 7.83
C CYS A 19 3.76 6.05 8.63
N VAL A 20 2.91 6.85 7.98
CA VAL A 20 2.12 7.91 8.64
C VAL A 20 1.11 7.30 9.63
N GLY A 21 0.43 6.21 9.26
CA GLY A 21 -0.45 5.47 10.16
C GLY A 21 0.29 4.94 11.41
N PHE A 22 1.53 4.46 11.23
CA PHE A 22 2.38 4.02 12.34
C PHE A 22 2.81 5.17 13.25
N SER A 23 3.08 6.35 12.70
CA SER A 23 3.43 7.53 13.49
C SER A 23 2.24 8.08 14.30
N PHE A 24 1.01 7.81 13.86
CA PHE A 24 -0.23 8.16 14.57
C PHE A 24 -0.76 7.02 15.47
N ARG A 25 0.02 5.95 15.69
CA ARG A 25 -0.39 4.74 16.43
C ARG A 25 -0.90 5.01 17.85
N ASP A 26 -0.43 6.08 18.48
CA ASP A 26 -0.89 6.51 19.81
C ASP A 26 -2.36 6.97 19.84
N ARG A 27 -2.90 7.37 18.68
CA ARG A 27 -4.33 7.64 18.53
C ARG A 27 -4.99 6.39 17.95
N GLN A 28 -6.10 5.99 18.53
CA GLN A 28 -7.02 4.91 18.10
C GLN A 28 -7.28 4.87 16.57
N TRP A 29 -7.14 6.02 15.90
CA TRP A 29 -7.30 6.20 14.45
C TRP A 29 -6.07 5.82 13.61
N GLY A 30 -4.88 5.83 14.20
CA GLY A 30 -3.62 5.47 13.51
C GLY A 30 -3.57 4.00 13.12
N VAL A 31 -4.15 3.11 13.94
CA VAL A 31 -4.25 1.67 13.63
C VAL A 31 -5.12 1.43 12.40
N GLY A 32 -6.19 2.20 12.22
CA GLY A 32 -7.06 2.12 11.03
C GLY A 32 -6.34 2.57 9.76
N ALA A 33 -5.60 3.67 9.82
CA ALA A 33 -4.78 4.14 8.69
C ALA A 33 -3.68 3.13 8.31
N LEU A 34 -3.11 2.44 9.30
CA LEU A 34 -2.14 1.37 9.11
C LEU A 34 -2.74 0.15 8.39
N ALA A 35 -3.93 -0.27 8.81
CA ALA A 35 -4.65 -1.38 8.18
C ALA A 35 -5.03 -1.06 6.72
N ILE A 36 -5.44 0.17 6.43
CA ILE A 36 -5.73 0.64 5.07
C ILE A 36 -4.46 0.65 4.20
N GLY A 37 -3.33 1.12 4.75
CA GLY A 37 -2.03 1.08 4.06
C GLY A 37 -1.60 -0.34 3.69
N ILE A 38 -1.71 -1.27 4.64
CA ILE A 38 -1.42 -2.71 4.41
C ILE A 38 -2.33 -3.30 3.33
N LEU A 39 -3.65 -3.05 3.43
CA LEU A 39 -4.62 -3.56 2.45
C LEU A 39 -4.34 -3.05 1.03
N SER A 40 -3.92 -1.79 0.91
CA SER A 40 -3.56 -1.18 -0.38
C SER A 40 -2.31 -1.81 -0.99
N VAL A 41 -1.26 -2.03 -0.19
CA VAL A 41 -0.04 -2.72 -0.65
C VAL A 41 -0.36 -4.17 -1.03
N LEU A 42 -1.16 -4.87 -0.21
CA LEU A 42 -1.54 -6.25 -0.45
C LEU A 42 -2.38 -6.39 -1.72
N SER A 43 -3.31 -5.47 -1.98
CA SER A 43 -4.12 -5.42 -3.20
C SER A 43 -3.26 -5.21 -4.44
N THR A 44 -2.27 -4.31 -4.39
CA THR A 44 -1.33 -4.06 -5.50
C THR A 44 -0.48 -5.30 -5.81
N LEU A 45 0.01 -5.98 -4.77
CA LEU A 45 0.75 -7.24 -4.91
C LEU A 45 -0.12 -8.35 -5.50
N PHE A 46 -1.36 -8.48 -5.04
CA PHE A 46 -2.31 -9.47 -5.58
C PHE A 46 -2.62 -9.22 -7.06
N TYR A 47 -2.81 -7.95 -7.45
CA TYR A 47 -3.06 -7.58 -8.84
C TYR A 47 -1.87 -7.94 -9.74
N LYS A 48 -0.65 -7.67 -9.27
CA LYS A 48 0.58 -8.01 -9.99
C LYS A 48 0.81 -9.52 -10.06
N LEU A 49 0.48 -10.27 -9.00
CA LEU A 49 0.53 -11.73 -8.99
C LEU A 49 -0.49 -12.33 -9.95
N TYR A 50 -1.72 -11.80 -9.98
CA TYR A 50 -2.75 -12.23 -10.92
C TYR A 50 -2.28 -12.06 -12.37
N ILE A 51 -1.75 -10.89 -12.73
CA ILE A 51 -1.20 -10.65 -14.08
C ILE A 51 0.02 -11.53 -14.38
N THR A 52 0.83 -11.88 -13.38
CA THR A 52 2.05 -12.69 -13.60
C THR A 52 1.75 -14.18 -13.74
N PHE A 53 0.73 -14.69 -13.04
CA PHE A 53 0.37 -16.11 -13.02
C PHE A 53 -0.80 -16.47 -13.95
N ASN A 54 -1.43 -15.49 -14.61
CA ASN A 54 -2.44 -15.67 -15.65
C ASN A 54 -1.88 -15.25 -17.02
#